data_AF-A0AAX6G222-F1
#
_entry.id   AF-A0AAX6G222-F1
#
_cell.length_a   1.000
_cell.length_b   1.000
_cell.length_c   1.000
_cell.angle_alpha   90.00
_cell.angle_beta   90.00
_cell.angle_gamma   90.00
#
_symmetry.space_group_name_H-M   'P 1'
#
loop_
_entity.id
_entity.type
_entity.pdbx_description
1 polymer ?
#
loop_
_entity_poly.entity_id
_entity_poly.type
_entity_poly.pdbx_seq_one_letter_code
_entity_poly.pdbx_strand_id
1 'polypeptide(L)'
;MDNNNNMSIVSRLEGALLISRDPYPYLMLVAFEAGGPLRALLLLLLSPALWFLDLLRLEDASLRLMIFVSTAGLRTADVKAVAKANLQKFFLEDLRESAYGLFSRCRGRRVVVTRLPRIMVEPFLREYLDVDHVIGTELRTTATGGRCAGLVASKGVMGGPLELEALRESMRDWEEEEIDVGLGDGLRDHPFMSLCREPHLISPEEKPSALPRRDYPRPLIFHDGRLVKAPTALESVAVAVWLPPSILIAVSRVLVGTLLPFKLIPMACAATGLRIRAQFPNNSTTLAAGAATTSRRRLYVCSHRTLLDPVFISTALQRRVSAVTYSLSRLSELISPIPTTRLTRDRSRDDAAMRALLRRGDLVVCPEGTTCREPYLLRFSPLFTEITEDIVPVAVTAEGSMFYGTTVRGYKCLDSFFFLMNPRPLYQMLFLDHHQHHHSNGDNNSSSSYEIANRVQRSIGHALGFECTNLTRKDKYRALAGTDGIDLRCFTRTNK
;
A
#
# COMPACT_ATOMS: atom_id res chain seq x y z
N MET A 1 31.56 21.05 16.77
CA MET A 1 31.89 19.63 16.98
C MET A 1 31.77 18.97 15.63
N ASP A 2 32.75 19.21 14.77
CA ASP A 2 32.89 18.58 13.46
C ASP A 2 34.07 17.61 13.61
N ASN A 3 33.80 16.30 13.66
CA ASN A 3 34.80 15.28 13.38
C ASN A 3 34.11 13.92 13.15
N ASN A 4 34.30 13.38 11.95
CA ASN A 4 33.87 12.06 11.46
C ASN A 4 32.36 11.76 11.36
N ASN A 5 31.74 12.19 10.25
CA ASN A 5 30.42 11.67 9.82
C ASN A 5 30.46 10.20 9.34
N ASN A 6 31.63 9.54 9.31
CA ASN A 6 31.80 8.17 8.82
C ASN A 6 31.76 7.10 9.92
N MET A 7 30.99 7.33 10.99
CA MET A 7 30.84 6.35 12.07
C MET A 7 30.06 5.13 11.60
N SER A 8 30.53 3.95 11.99
CA SER A 8 29.83 2.68 11.84
C SER A 8 28.77 2.51 12.93
N ILE A 9 27.65 1.84 12.60
CA ILE A 9 26.59 1.58 13.55
C ILE A 9 26.05 0.16 13.42
N VAL A 10 25.84 -0.48 14.57
CA VAL A 10 25.08 -1.73 14.68
C VAL A 10 23.85 -1.48 15.54
N SER A 11 22.67 -1.81 15.00
CA SER A 11 21.42 -1.61 15.73
C SER A 11 20.58 -2.88 15.81
N ARG A 12 19.96 -3.09 16.97
CA ARG A 12 18.81 -3.98 17.05
C ARG A 12 17.62 -3.40 16.28
N LEU A 13 16.82 -4.25 15.65
CA LEU A 13 15.60 -3.83 14.99
C LEU A 13 14.46 -3.67 15.99
N GLU A 14 13.98 -4.78 16.56
CA GLU A 14 12.82 -4.81 17.44
C GLU A 14 13.13 -4.10 18.78
N GLY A 15 12.26 -3.17 19.18
CA GLY A 15 12.39 -2.41 20.42
C GLY A 15 13.46 -1.32 20.44
N ALA A 16 14.29 -1.21 19.41
CA ALA A 16 15.31 -0.17 19.26
C ALA A 16 14.99 0.74 18.06
N LEU A 17 15.31 0.31 16.83
CA LEU A 17 14.89 1.03 15.62
C LEU A 17 13.37 1.04 15.45
N LEU A 18 12.71 -0.09 15.71
CA LEU A 18 11.26 -0.18 15.77
C LEU A 18 10.78 0.07 17.20
N ILE A 19 9.62 0.70 17.33
CA ILE A 19 8.96 0.90 18.62
C ILE A 19 8.48 -0.46 19.16
N SER A 20 7.82 -1.26 18.33
CA SER A 20 7.34 -2.57 18.73
C SER A 20 8.47 -3.56 18.97
N ARG A 21 8.28 -4.38 20.00
CA ARG A 21 9.08 -5.59 20.26
C ARG A 21 8.39 -6.86 19.78
N ASP A 22 7.09 -6.78 19.55
CA ASP A 22 6.24 -7.92 19.22
C ASP A 22 6.37 -8.25 17.73
N PRO A 23 6.87 -9.45 17.36
CA PRO A 23 6.95 -9.89 15.98
C PRO A 23 5.59 -10.31 15.39
N TYR A 24 4.56 -10.50 16.22
CA TYR A 24 3.26 -11.02 15.82
C TYR A 24 2.60 -10.24 14.67
N PRO A 25 2.51 -8.90 14.67
CA PRO A 25 1.82 -8.17 13.59
C PRO A 25 2.46 -8.42 12.23
N TYR A 26 3.80 -8.49 12.17
CA TYR A 26 4.55 -8.71 10.94
C TYR A 26 4.39 -10.14 10.41
N LEU A 27 4.40 -11.13 11.30
CA LEU A 27 4.17 -12.54 10.94
C LEU A 27 2.71 -12.80 10.57
N MET A 28 1.77 -12.12 11.21
CA MET A 28 0.35 -12.15 10.86
C MET A 28 0.09 -11.57 9.47
N LEU A 29 0.76 -10.46 9.09
CA LEU A 29 0.67 -9.91 7.74
C LEU A 29 1.19 -10.89 6.68
N VAL A 30 2.28 -11.63 6.94
CA VAL A 30 2.77 -12.68 6.05
C VAL A 30 1.79 -13.85 5.98
N ALA A 31 1.27 -14.30 7.13
CA ALA A 31 0.27 -15.36 7.20
C ALA A 31 -0.97 -15.02 6.35
N PHE A 32 -1.43 -13.77 6.44
CA PHE A 32 -2.61 -13.28 5.72
C PHE A 32 -2.36 -13.04 4.23
N GLU A 33 -1.34 -12.25 3.86
CA GLU A 33 -1.14 -11.83 2.46
C GLU A 33 -0.49 -12.90 1.57
N ALA A 34 0.39 -13.73 2.15
CA ALA A 34 1.03 -14.81 1.40
C ALA A 34 0.32 -16.16 1.59
N GLY A 35 -0.22 -16.42 2.79
CA GLY A 35 -0.86 -17.69 3.12
C GLY A 35 -2.39 -17.70 3.08
N GLY A 36 -3.03 -16.54 3.13
CA GLY A 36 -4.49 -16.39 3.09
C GLY A 36 -5.17 -16.35 4.47
N PRO A 37 -6.48 -16.10 4.49
CA PRO A 37 -7.24 -15.81 5.71
C PRO A 37 -7.31 -17.01 6.68
N LEU A 38 -7.35 -18.25 6.18
CA LEU A 38 -7.39 -19.43 7.05
C LEU A 38 -6.12 -19.60 7.88
N ARG A 39 -4.96 -19.29 7.29
CA ARG A 39 -3.69 -19.33 8.01
C ARG A 39 -3.56 -18.20 9.02
N ALA A 40 -3.99 -17.00 8.64
CA ALA A 40 -4.08 -15.89 9.58
C ALA A 40 -4.99 -16.23 10.76
N LEU A 41 -6.15 -16.86 10.51
CA LEU A 41 -7.05 -17.34 11.56
C LEU A 41 -6.38 -18.39 12.45
N LEU A 42 -5.62 -19.34 11.89
CA LEU A 42 -4.86 -20.31 12.68
C LEU A 42 -3.85 -19.63 13.61
N LEU A 43 -3.09 -18.66 13.11
CA LEU A 43 -2.15 -17.89 13.94
C LEU A 43 -2.87 -17.07 15.02
N LEU A 44 -4.05 -16.53 14.71
CA LEU A 44 -4.89 -15.83 15.67
C LEU A 44 -5.38 -16.75 16.79
N LEU A 45 -5.87 -17.93 16.46
CA LEU A 45 -6.31 -18.93 17.44
C LEU A 45 -5.17 -19.42 18.34
N LEU A 46 -3.93 -19.39 17.86
CA LEU A 46 -2.74 -19.72 18.64
C LEU A 46 -2.24 -18.56 19.52
N SER A 47 -2.76 -17.34 19.36
CA SER A 47 -2.29 -16.17 20.13
C SER A 47 -2.31 -16.34 21.66
N PRO A 48 -3.30 -17.00 22.31
CA PRO A 48 -3.25 -17.22 23.75
C PRO A 48 -2.12 -18.17 24.17
N ALA A 49 -1.81 -19.18 23.34
CA ALA A 49 -0.71 -20.10 23.59
C ALA A 49 0.65 -19.40 23.41
N LEU A 50 0.77 -18.52 22.41
CA LEU A 50 1.97 -17.69 22.21
C LEU A 50 2.21 -16.77 23.42
N TRP A 51 1.16 -16.08 23.88
CA TRP A 51 1.23 -15.25 25.08
C TRP A 51 1.65 -16.06 26.32
N PHE A 52 1.14 -17.29 26.47
CA PHE A 52 1.53 -18.17 27.56
C PHE A 52 3.01 -18.60 27.47
N LEU A 53 3.53 -18.90 26.26
CA LEU A 53 4.95 -19.19 26.07
C LEU A 53 5.83 -17.99 26.44
N ASP A 54 5.42 -16.78 26.07
CA ASP A 54 6.15 -15.55 26.39
C ASP A 54 6.14 -15.29 27.91
N LEU A 55 5.02 -15.57 28.60
CA LEU A 55 4.92 -15.51 30.07
C LEU A 55 5.91 -16.47 30.75
N LEU A 56 6.13 -17.65 30.16
CA LEU A 56 7.14 -18.63 30.59
C LEU A 56 8.57 -18.27 30.17
N ARG A 57 8.80 -17.11 29.56
CA ARG A 57 10.08 -16.67 28.98
C ARG A 57 10.61 -17.59 27.87
N LEU A 58 9.73 -18.31 27.19
CA LEU A 58 10.04 -19.19 26.06
C LEU A 58 9.81 -18.50 24.71
N GLU A 59 10.30 -17.28 24.58
CA GLU A 59 10.05 -16.45 23.42
C GLU A 59 10.63 -17.02 22.11
N ASP A 60 11.74 -17.76 22.18
CA ASP A 60 12.30 -18.44 21.01
C ASP A 60 11.35 -19.53 20.50
N ALA A 61 10.66 -20.23 21.41
CA ALA A 61 9.65 -21.20 21.04
C ALA A 61 8.41 -20.52 20.46
N SER A 62 7.97 -19.41 21.07
CA SER A 62 6.88 -18.56 20.56
C SER A 62 7.17 -18.07 19.15
N LEU A 63 8.34 -17.48 18.91
CA LEU A 63 8.77 -17.00 17.59
C LEU A 63 8.89 -18.13 16.56
N ARG A 64 9.46 -19.29 16.93
CA ARG A 64 9.52 -20.46 16.03
C ARG A 64 8.12 -20.93 15.63
N LEU A 65 7.17 -20.95 16.56
CA LEU A 65 5.79 -21.34 16.28
C LEU A 65 5.11 -20.33 15.35
N MET A 66 5.29 -19.02 15.57
CA MET A 66 4.78 -17.99 14.68
C MET A 66 5.39 -18.07 13.28
N ILE A 67 6.71 -18.29 13.16
CA ILE A 67 7.40 -18.50 11.87
C ILE A 67 6.85 -19.73 11.16
N PHE A 68 6.64 -20.83 11.88
CA PHE A 68 6.10 -22.06 11.31
C PHE A 68 4.73 -21.83 10.72
N VAL A 69 3.79 -21.31 11.51
CA VAL A 69 2.41 -21.09 11.07
C VAL A 69 2.35 -20.10 9.91
N SER A 70 3.09 -19.00 9.97
CA SER A 70 3.06 -17.95 8.94
C SER A 70 3.70 -18.38 7.62
N THR A 71 4.80 -19.14 7.65
CA THR A 71 5.62 -19.40 6.46
C THR A 71 5.58 -20.82 5.91
N ALA A 72 5.18 -21.84 6.69
CA ALA A 72 5.24 -23.24 6.23
C ALA A 72 4.52 -23.45 4.90
N GLY A 73 5.22 -24.08 3.95
CA GLY A 73 4.72 -24.42 2.62
C GLY A 73 4.59 -23.24 1.63
N LEU A 74 4.84 -21.99 2.05
CA LEU A 74 4.85 -20.84 1.14
C LEU A 74 6.02 -20.91 0.17
N ARG A 75 5.85 -20.30 -0.99
CA ARG A 75 7.00 -20.02 -1.86
C ARG A 75 7.82 -18.91 -1.23
N THR A 76 9.14 -19.05 -1.25
CA THR A 76 10.08 -18.02 -0.76
C THR A 76 9.86 -16.69 -1.49
N ALA A 77 9.60 -16.74 -2.80
CA ALA A 77 9.24 -15.59 -3.61
C ALA A 77 7.94 -14.89 -3.14
N ASP A 78 7.00 -15.63 -2.55
CA ASP A 78 5.75 -15.06 -2.06
C ASP A 78 5.95 -14.29 -0.77
N VAL A 79 6.75 -14.83 0.15
CA VAL A 79 7.16 -14.14 1.38
C VAL A 79 7.96 -12.89 1.06
N LYS A 80 8.97 -12.98 0.19
CA LYS A 80 9.78 -11.83 -0.24
C LYS A 80 8.95 -10.73 -0.90
N ALA A 81 7.96 -11.11 -1.69
CA ALA A 81 7.07 -10.14 -2.32
C ALA A 81 6.12 -9.45 -1.32
N VAL A 82 5.63 -10.15 -0.29
CA VAL A 82 4.86 -9.51 0.80
C VAL A 82 5.76 -8.60 1.62
N ALA A 83 7.00 -9.00 1.88
CA ALA A 83 7.99 -8.17 2.55
C ALA A 83 8.20 -6.84 1.81
N LYS A 84 8.39 -6.91 0.50
CA LYS A 84 8.58 -5.72 -0.36
C LYS A 84 7.31 -4.90 -0.55
N ALA A 85 6.16 -5.54 -0.78
CA ALA A 85 4.95 -4.81 -1.13
C ALA A 85 4.16 -4.30 0.08
N ASN A 86 4.23 -4.98 1.23
CA ASN A 86 3.31 -4.73 2.35
C ASN A 86 4.03 -4.38 3.65
N LEU A 87 5.05 -5.15 4.05
CA LEU A 87 5.67 -4.97 5.38
C LEU A 87 6.39 -3.62 5.53
N GLN A 88 6.95 -3.08 4.45
CA GLN A 88 7.64 -1.77 4.46
C GLN A 88 6.79 -0.65 5.06
N LYS A 89 5.48 -0.61 4.74
CA LYS A 89 4.53 0.36 5.31
C LYS A 89 4.52 0.28 6.83
N PHE A 90 4.34 -0.92 7.37
CA PHE A 90 4.18 -1.13 8.80
C PHE A 90 5.50 -0.92 9.55
N PHE A 91 6.64 -1.27 8.96
CA PHE A 91 7.94 -0.96 9.55
C PHE A 91 8.22 0.55 9.60
N LEU A 92 7.82 1.31 8.57
CA LEU A 92 7.95 2.77 8.58
C LEU A 92 7.04 3.43 9.63
N GLU A 93 5.80 2.96 9.75
CA GLU A 93 4.84 3.44 10.76
C GLU A 93 5.28 3.10 12.20
N ASP A 94 6.11 2.08 12.37
CA ASP A 94 6.67 1.64 13.66
C ASP A 94 8.12 2.10 13.89
N LEU A 95 8.70 2.87 12.96
CA LEU A 95 10.08 3.35 13.05
C LEU A 95 10.19 4.44 14.12
N ARG A 96 11.08 4.27 15.09
CA ARG A 96 11.28 5.21 16.20
C ARG A 96 12.08 6.43 15.74
N GLU A 97 11.56 7.61 16.03
CA GLU A 97 12.13 8.89 15.62
C GLU A 97 13.54 9.14 16.21
N SER A 98 13.71 8.96 17.53
CA SER A 98 14.98 9.19 18.22
C SER A 98 16.09 8.24 17.74
N ALA A 99 15.78 6.94 17.68
CA ALA A 99 16.67 5.90 17.16
C ALA A 99 17.06 6.16 15.70
N TYR A 100 16.09 6.50 14.84
CA TYR A 100 16.38 6.83 13.45
C TYR A 100 17.23 8.11 13.30
N GLY A 101 17.02 9.10 14.18
CA GLY A 101 17.85 10.31 14.24
C GLY A 101 19.32 10.02 14.50
N LEU A 102 19.64 9.07 15.39
CA LEU A 102 21.01 8.58 15.60
C LEU A 102 21.50 7.76 14.40
N PHE A 103 20.68 6.80 13.96
CA PHE A 103 21.02 5.88 12.87
C PHE A 103 21.35 6.58 11.56
N SER A 104 20.61 7.63 11.22
CA SER A 104 20.79 8.41 10.00
C SER A 104 22.04 9.32 10.01
N ARG A 105 22.56 9.67 11.20
CA ARG A 105 23.79 10.47 11.36
C ARG A 105 25.04 9.65 11.06
N CYS A 106 25.03 8.35 11.37
CA CYS A 106 26.11 7.42 11.05
C CYS A 106 26.14 7.16 9.53
N ARG A 107 27.15 7.68 8.81
CA ARG A 107 27.31 7.46 7.35
C ARG A 107 28.32 6.38 6.99
N GLY A 108 28.96 5.76 7.97
CA GLY A 108 29.78 4.56 7.77
C GLY A 108 28.93 3.32 7.55
N ARG A 109 29.52 2.14 7.79
CA ARG A 109 28.81 0.86 7.65
C ARG A 109 27.65 0.74 8.63
N ARG A 110 26.48 0.33 8.14
CA ARG A 110 25.24 0.16 8.89
C ARG A 110 24.85 -1.31 8.92
N VAL A 111 24.78 -1.89 10.10
CA VAL A 111 24.33 -3.27 10.32
C VAL A 111 23.09 -3.29 11.19
N VAL A 112 22.12 -4.12 10.84
CA VAL A 112 20.94 -4.34 11.67
C VAL A 112 20.85 -5.80 12.09
N VAL A 113 20.67 -6.01 13.38
CA VAL A 113 20.46 -7.32 14.02
C VAL A 113 18.98 -7.47 14.37
N THR A 114 18.38 -8.60 14.01
CA THR A 114 16.96 -8.86 14.25
C THR A 114 16.69 -10.32 14.57
N ARG A 115 15.61 -10.60 15.31
CA ARG A 115 15.13 -11.98 15.50
C ARG A 115 14.12 -12.37 14.42
N LEU A 116 13.50 -11.39 13.76
CA LEU A 116 12.62 -11.65 12.62
C LEU A 116 13.35 -12.36 11.47
N PRO A 117 12.63 -13.14 10.65
CA PRO A 117 13.21 -13.72 9.44
C PRO A 117 13.83 -12.66 8.52
N ARG A 118 15.10 -12.81 8.12
CA ARG A 118 15.82 -11.82 7.31
C ARG A 118 15.04 -11.46 6.03
N ILE A 119 14.48 -12.46 5.36
CA ILE A 119 13.68 -12.31 4.13
C ILE A 119 12.48 -11.35 4.29
N MET A 120 11.98 -11.15 5.51
CA MET A 120 10.86 -10.25 5.81
C MET A 120 11.29 -8.79 6.00
N VAL A 121 12.47 -8.56 6.58
CA VAL A 121 12.92 -7.21 6.97
C VAL A 121 13.91 -6.60 5.98
N GLU A 122 14.72 -7.43 5.32
CA GLU A 122 15.82 -6.98 4.46
C GLU A 122 15.37 -6.04 3.33
N PRO A 123 14.22 -6.25 2.66
CA PRO A 123 13.74 -5.29 1.67
C PRO A 123 13.48 -3.90 2.26
N PHE A 124 12.92 -3.81 3.47
CA PHE A 124 12.68 -2.53 4.14
C PHE A 124 14.00 -1.85 4.53
N LEU A 125 14.89 -2.60 5.19
CA LEU A 125 16.15 -2.09 5.71
C LEU A 125 17.06 -1.56 4.60
N ARG A 126 17.15 -2.28 3.47
CA ARG A 126 17.94 -1.83 2.32
C ARG A 126 17.28 -0.70 1.54
N GLU A 127 15.96 -0.75 1.37
CA GLU A 127 15.26 0.22 0.51
C GLU A 127 15.02 1.56 1.22
N TYR A 128 14.78 1.58 2.52
CA TYR A 128 14.45 2.80 3.26
C TYR A 128 15.56 3.26 4.21
N LEU A 129 16.36 2.37 4.80
CA LEU A 129 17.37 2.75 5.79
C LEU A 129 18.81 2.67 5.26
N ASP A 130 19.00 2.27 4.00
CA ASP A 130 20.31 2.09 3.36
C ASP A 130 21.25 1.23 4.23
N VAL A 131 20.74 0.11 4.76
CA VAL A 131 21.50 -0.85 5.57
C VAL A 131 22.39 -1.72 4.68
N ASP A 132 23.67 -1.82 5.02
CA ASP A 132 24.64 -2.64 4.28
C ASP A 132 24.44 -4.13 4.56
N HIS A 133 24.34 -4.50 5.84
CA HIS A 133 24.23 -5.87 6.28
C HIS A 133 23.07 -6.09 7.25
N VAL A 134 22.30 -7.16 7.01
CA VAL A 134 21.19 -7.55 7.86
C VAL A 134 21.48 -8.94 8.42
N ILE A 135 21.62 -9.01 9.74
CA ILE A 135 21.80 -10.23 10.50
C ILE A 135 20.44 -10.59 11.08
N GLY A 136 19.86 -11.70 10.63
CA GLY A 136 18.54 -12.10 11.07
C GLY A 136 18.31 -13.59 11.01
N THR A 137 17.14 -14.02 11.47
CA THR A 137 16.76 -15.43 11.44
C THR A 137 16.66 -15.93 10.00
N GLU A 138 17.37 -17.00 9.67
CA GLU A 138 17.30 -17.63 8.36
C GLU A 138 16.20 -18.69 8.33
N LEU A 139 15.37 -18.67 7.28
CA LEU A 139 14.35 -19.70 7.07
C LEU A 139 14.95 -20.91 6.34
N ARG A 140 14.67 -22.11 6.85
CA ARG A 140 14.98 -23.34 6.13
C ARG A 140 14.07 -23.47 4.91
N THR A 141 14.67 -23.67 3.75
CA THR A 141 13.95 -23.93 2.50
C THR A 141 13.96 -25.43 2.16
N THR A 142 13.04 -25.85 1.30
CA THR A 142 13.07 -27.19 0.70
C THR A 142 14.38 -27.42 -0.08
N ALA A 143 14.73 -28.67 -0.37
CA ALA A 143 15.96 -29.02 -1.10
C ALA A 143 16.08 -28.30 -2.46
N THR A 144 14.95 -27.98 -3.09
CA THR A 144 14.86 -27.23 -4.35
C THR A 144 14.88 -25.69 -4.17
N GLY A 145 15.00 -25.17 -2.94
CA GLY A 145 15.08 -23.74 -2.62
C GLY A 145 13.78 -22.92 -2.81
N GLY A 146 12.74 -23.50 -3.40
CA GLY A 146 11.55 -22.76 -3.82
C GLY A 146 10.49 -22.51 -2.73
N ARG A 147 10.49 -23.27 -1.62
CA ARG A 147 9.47 -23.18 -0.56
C ARG A 147 10.08 -23.13 0.84
N CYS A 148 9.42 -22.42 1.74
CA CYS A 148 9.76 -22.36 3.15
C CYS A 148 9.27 -23.63 3.86
N ALA A 149 10.14 -24.26 4.64
CA ALA A 149 9.79 -25.41 5.48
C ALA A 149 9.03 -25.00 6.76
N GLY A 150 8.97 -23.70 7.07
CA GLY A 150 8.43 -23.18 8.33
C GLY A 150 9.37 -23.33 9.52
N LEU A 151 10.61 -23.78 9.30
CA LEU A 151 11.61 -23.98 10.34
C LEU A 151 12.74 -22.99 10.19
N VAL A 152 13.41 -22.68 11.30
CA VAL A 152 14.61 -21.85 11.33
C VAL A 152 15.82 -22.71 10.91
N ALA A 153 16.68 -22.17 10.05
CA ALA A 153 17.95 -22.80 9.69
C ALA A 153 18.94 -22.73 10.86
N SER A 154 19.89 -23.66 10.92
CA SER A 154 20.90 -23.69 12.00
C SER A 154 21.77 -22.43 12.06
N LYS A 155 21.93 -21.73 10.93
CA LYS A 155 22.60 -20.42 10.84
C LYS A 155 21.71 -19.24 11.30
N GLY A 156 20.50 -19.50 11.81
CA GLY A 156 19.54 -18.48 12.19
C GLY A 156 19.83 -17.85 13.55
N VAL A 157 19.91 -16.53 13.57
CA VAL A 157 20.18 -15.73 14.76
C VAL A 157 18.88 -15.47 15.54
N MET A 158 18.56 -16.32 16.50
CA MET A 158 17.34 -16.19 17.32
C MET A 158 17.55 -15.41 18.62
N GLY A 159 18.80 -15.09 18.97
CA GLY A 159 19.17 -14.34 20.17
C GLY A 159 20.48 -14.79 20.79
N GLY A 160 21.03 -13.97 21.70
CA GLY A 160 22.13 -14.36 22.58
C GLY A 160 23.49 -14.47 21.89
N PRO A 161 24.36 -15.44 22.25
CA PRO A 161 25.74 -15.55 21.75
C PRO A 161 25.84 -15.65 20.22
N LEU A 162 24.82 -16.24 19.58
CA LEU A 162 24.75 -16.38 18.12
C LEU A 162 24.65 -15.03 17.40
N GLU A 163 24.07 -14.00 18.05
CA GLU A 163 24.05 -12.64 17.50
C GLU A 163 25.46 -12.08 17.37
N LEU A 164 26.28 -12.28 18.41
CA LEU A 164 27.67 -11.83 18.46
C LEU A 164 28.55 -12.61 17.46
N GLU A 165 28.38 -13.93 17.38
CA GLU A 165 29.11 -14.76 16.42
C GLU A 165 28.80 -14.37 14.98
N ALA A 166 27.51 -14.22 14.64
CA ALA A 166 27.11 -13.81 13.29
C ALA A 166 27.59 -12.40 12.95
N LEU A 167 27.62 -11.48 13.93
CA LEU A 167 28.19 -10.15 13.73
C LEU A 167 29.70 -10.23 13.49
N ARG A 168 30.46 -10.97 14.31
CA ARG A 168 31.89 -11.19 14.10
C ARG A 168 32.19 -11.83 12.75
N GLU A 169 31.39 -12.79 12.32
CA GLU A 169 31.51 -13.38 10.98
C GLU A 169 31.29 -12.34 9.88
N SER A 170 30.28 -11.47 10.01
CA SER A 170 30.05 -10.38 9.05
C SER A 170 31.14 -9.30 9.09
N MET A 171 31.85 -9.18 10.21
CA MET A 171 32.96 -8.24 10.43
C MET A 171 34.32 -8.75 9.94
N ARG A 172 34.45 -10.02 9.51
CA ARG A 172 35.75 -10.56 9.06
C ARG A 172 36.36 -9.80 7.88
N ASP A 173 35.51 -9.20 7.05
CA ASP A 173 35.91 -8.40 5.89
C ASP A 173 35.96 -6.89 6.20
N TRP A 174 36.06 -6.53 7.48
CA TRP A 174 36.14 -5.13 7.94
C TRP A 174 37.59 -4.79 8.25
N GLU A 175 38.01 -3.59 7.85
CA GLU A 175 39.35 -3.07 8.18
C GLU A 175 39.46 -2.68 9.67
N GLU A 176 38.33 -2.36 10.31
CA GLU A 176 38.24 -2.00 11.72
C GLU A 176 37.55 -3.12 12.52
N GLU A 177 38.16 -3.51 13.65
CA GLU A 177 37.64 -4.58 14.53
C GLU A 177 36.53 -4.11 15.49
N GLU A 178 36.36 -2.79 15.66
CA GLU A 178 35.39 -2.18 16.57
C GLU A 178 34.32 -1.38 15.82
N ILE A 179 33.11 -1.35 16.36
CA ILE A 179 31.98 -0.56 15.87
C ILE A 179 31.90 0.73 16.68
N ASP A 180 31.64 1.88 16.06
CA ASP A 180 31.57 3.15 16.78
C ASP A 180 30.30 3.23 17.66
N VAL A 181 29.13 2.93 17.10
CA VAL A 181 27.85 3.08 17.79
C VAL A 181 27.07 1.76 17.85
N GLY A 182 26.63 1.39 19.05
CA GLY A 182 25.72 0.26 19.26
C GLY A 182 24.34 0.73 19.70
N LEU A 183 23.26 0.32 19.04
CA LEU A 183 21.89 0.74 19.39
C LEU A 183 21.01 -0.45 19.83
N GLY A 184 20.44 -0.39 21.02
CA GLY A 184 19.74 -1.52 21.66
C GLY A 184 18.46 -1.13 22.40
N ASP A 185 17.63 -2.12 22.71
CA ASP A 185 16.26 -1.93 23.22
C ASP A 185 16.14 -1.64 24.73
N GLY A 186 17.27 -1.63 25.45
CA GLY A 186 17.38 -1.33 26.88
C GLY A 186 16.76 -2.35 27.85
N LEU A 187 16.17 -3.46 27.36
CA LEU A 187 15.55 -4.50 28.22
C LEU A 187 16.38 -5.77 28.32
N ARG A 188 17.26 -6.00 27.35
CA ARG A 188 18.08 -7.19 27.28
C ARG A 188 19.54 -6.81 27.15
N ASP A 189 20.37 -7.68 27.69
CA ASP A 189 21.78 -7.67 27.35
C ASP A 189 21.93 -8.16 25.92
N HIS A 190 22.49 -7.29 25.09
CA HIS A 190 22.81 -7.57 23.70
C HIS A 190 24.31 -7.84 23.62
N PRO A 191 24.76 -9.11 23.44
CA PRO A 191 26.18 -9.44 23.49
C PRO A 191 27.03 -8.67 22.46
N PHE A 192 26.43 -8.26 21.34
CA PHE A 192 27.08 -7.43 20.32
C PHE A 192 27.49 -6.03 20.82
N MET A 193 26.88 -5.52 21.89
CA MET A 193 27.23 -4.22 22.47
C MET A 193 28.66 -4.19 22.99
N SER A 194 29.23 -5.34 23.35
CA SER A 194 30.63 -5.45 23.75
C SER A 194 31.64 -5.11 22.64
N LEU A 195 31.20 -5.11 21.38
CA LEU A 195 32.02 -4.71 20.22
C LEU A 195 31.86 -3.23 19.85
N CYS A 196 31.01 -2.50 20.58
CA CYS A 196 30.66 -1.12 20.28
C CYS A 196 31.39 -0.16 21.24
N ARG A 197 31.99 0.91 20.71
CA ARG A 197 32.64 1.97 21.51
C ARG A 197 31.62 2.76 22.32
N GLU A 198 30.50 3.14 21.70
CA GLU A 198 29.44 3.93 22.31
C GLU A 198 28.10 3.17 22.30
N PRO A 199 27.78 2.42 23.36
CA PRO A 199 26.50 1.74 23.50
C PRO A 199 25.39 2.73 23.87
N HIS A 200 24.39 2.83 23.00
CA HIS A 200 23.18 3.60 23.15
C HIS A 200 22.00 2.64 23.40
N LEU A 201 21.47 2.66 24.62
CA LEU A 201 20.31 1.87 25.00
C LEU A 201 19.08 2.77 25.08
N ILE A 202 18.01 2.38 24.40
CA ILE A 202 16.72 3.05 24.49
C ILE A 202 16.18 2.85 25.91
N SER A 203 15.93 3.95 26.62
CA SER A 203 15.39 3.87 27.97
C SER A 203 13.96 3.31 27.94
N PRO A 204 13.59 2.38 28.84
CA PRO A 204 12.21 1.91 28.96
C PRO A 204 11.21 3.04 29.30
N GLU A 205 11.70 4.12 29.90
CA GLU A 205 10.93 5.29 30.31
C GLU A 205 10.76 6.31 29.17
N GLU A 206 11.54 6.19 28.09
CA GLU A 206 11.45 7.07 26.93
C GLU A 206 10.11 6.86 26.22
N LYS A 207 9.32 7.94 26.14
CA LYS A 207 8.03 7.91 25.45
C LYS A 207 8.26 7.55 23.97
N PRO A 208 7.65 6.47 23.45
CA PRO A 208 7.83 6.10 22.06
C PRO A 208 7.20 7.15 21.14
N SER A 209 8.00 7.69 20.21
CA SER A 209 7.58 8.57 19.12
C SER A 209 7.89 7.89 17.79
N ALA A 210 6.85 7.71 16.97
CA ALA A 210 7.00 7.18 15.62
C ALA A 210 7.48 8.30 14.69
N LEU A 211 8.39 7.99 13.78
CA LEU A 211 8.92 8.91 12.81
C LEU A 211 7.75 9.50 12.01
N PRO A 212 7.58 10.83 11.97
CA PRO A 212 6.52 11.42 11.17
C PRO A 212 6.75 11.11 9.69
N ARG A 213 5.68 10.87 8.95
CA ARG A 213 5.75 10.46 7.54
C ARG A 213 6.54 11.41 6.64
N ARG A 214 6.48 12.72 6.93
CA ARG A 214 7.24 13.77 6.20
C ARG A 214 8.75 13.61 6.36
N ASP A 215 9.19 12.95 7.43
CA ASP A 215 10.58 12.77 7.82
C ASP A 215 11.10 11.36 7.45
N TYR A 216 10.29 10.57 6.72
CA TYR A 216 10.73 9.28 6.21
C TYR A 216 11.92 9.44 5.25
N PRO A 217 12.96 8.58 5.34
CA PRO A 217 14.13 8.65 4.46
C PRO A 217 13.78 8.63 2.97
N ARG A 218 12.75 7.85 2.62
CA ARG A 218 12.18 7.80 1.27
C ARG A 218 10.66 7.86 1.36
N PRO A 219 10.00 8.54 0.41
CA PRO A 219 8.55 8.65 0.41
C PRO A 219 7.91 7.28 0.16
N LEU A 220 7.02 6.87 1.08
CA LEU A 220 6.20 5.68 0.88
C LEU A 220 5.12 5.96 -0.16
N ILE A 221 5.41 5.74 -1.43
CA ILE A 221 4.46 5.97 -2.53
C ILE A 221 3.69 4.68 -2.86
N PHE A 222 4.38 3.54 -2.79
CA PHE A 222 3.83 2.25 -3.16
C PHE A 222 3.87 1.27 -2.00
N HIS A 223 2.69 0.81 -1.61
CA HIS A 223 2.50 -0.42 -0.86
C HIS A 223 1.20 -1.08 -1.32
N ASP A 224 1.10 -2.38 -1.10
CA ASP A 224 -0.08 -3.16 -1.43
C ASP A 224 -0.29 -4.32 -0.46
N GLY A 225 -1.17 -4.08 0.50
CA GLY A 225 -1.82 -5.06 1.36
C GLY A 225 -3.30 -4.75 1.52
N ARG A 226 -4.06 -5.68 2.07
CA ARG A 226 -5.48 -5.51 2.38
C ARG A 226 -5.73 -4.81 3.69
N LEU A 227 -4.87 -4.95 4.69
CA LEU A 227 -5.10 -4.37 6.01
C LEU A 227 -4.61 -2.93 6.09
N VAL A 228 -5.41 -2.06 6.70
CA VAL A 228 -5.06 -0.64 6.91
C VAL A 228 -4.11 -0.48 8.10
N LYS A 229 -4.36 -1.19 9.19
CA LYS A 229 -3.59 -1.13 10.43
C LYS A 229 -2.76 -2.39 10.65
N ALA A 230 -1.69 -2.26 11.45
CA ALA A 230 -0.89 -3.39 11.89
C ALA A 230 -1.78 -4.36 12.70
N PRO A 231 -1.85 -5.65 12.32
CA PRO A 231 -2.74 -6.61 12.97
C PRO A 231 -2.12 -7.12 14.27
N THR A 232 -2.16 -6.33 15.33
CA THR A 232 -1.94 -6.84 16.69
C THR A 232 -2.92 -7.97 17.00
N ALA A 233 -2.70 -8.75 18.05
CA ALA A 233 -3.62 -9.83 18.41
C ALA A 233 -5.07 -9.31 18.56
N LEU A 234 -5.24 -8.16 19.23
CA LEU A 234 -6.56 -7.53 19.41
C LEU A 234 -7.17 -7.03 18.09
N GLU A 235 -6.39 -6.34 17.26
CA GLU A 235 -6.87 -5.88 15.94
C GLU A 235 -7.19 -7.07 15.03
N SER A 236 -6.46 -8.18 15.14
CA SER A 236 -6.73 -9.41 14.42
C SER A 236 -8.05 -10.05 14.85
N VAL A 237 -8.36 -10.06 16.16
CA VAL A 237 -9.69 -10.47 16.65
C VAL A 237 -10.78 -9.56 16.09
N ALA A 238 -10.58 -8.24 16.12
CA ALA A 238 -11.56 -7.30 15.60
C ALA A 238 -11.85 -7.52 14.10
N VAL A 239 -10.80 -7.73 13.29
CA VAL A 239 -10.93 -8.08 11.87
C VAL A 239 -11.64 -9.43 11.69
N ALA A 240 -11.30 -10.45 12.47
CA ALA A 240 -11.90 -11.77 12.36
C ALA A 240 -13.40 -11.78 12.71
N VAL A 241 -13.79 -11.08 13.78
CA VAL A 241 -15.20 -10.93 14.20
C VAL A 241 -15.99 -10.11 13.18
N TRP A 242 -15.37 -9.08 12.60
CA TRP A 242 -16.02 -8.24 11.60
C TRP A 242 -16.16 -8.92 10.23
N LEU A 243 -15.29 -9.88 9.90
CA LEU A 243 -15.24 -10.46 8.56
C LEU A 243 -16.59 -11.07 8.10
N PRO A 244 -17.28 -11.94 8.87
CA PRO A 244 -18.56 -12.50 8.43
C PRO A 244 -19.67 -11.46 8.17
N PRO A 245 -20.02 -10.55 9.10
CA PRO A 245 -21.05 -9.53 8.83
C PRO A 245 -20.63 -8.54 7.75
N SER A 246 -19.33 -8.26 7.60
CA SER A 246 -18.83 -7.34 6.57
C SER A 246 -19.08 -7.84 5.15
N ILE A 247 -19.07 -9.16 4.92
CA ILE A 247 -19.39 -9.74 3.60
C ILE A 247 -20.85 -9.42 3.24
N LEU A 248 -21.78 -9.60 4.19
CA LEU A 248 -23.20 -9.30 3.98
C LEU A 248 -23.41 -7.80 3.72
N ILE A 249 -22.71 -6.93 4.46
CA ILE A 249 -22.75 -5.48 4.26
C ILE A 249 -22.17 -5.08 2.89
N ALA A 250 -21.09 -5.72 2.45
CA ALA A 250 -20.50 -5.43 1.15
C ALA A 250 -21.43 -5.85 0.01
N VAL A 251 -22.04 -7.04 0.10
CA VAL A 251 -23.05 -7.50 -0.86
C VAL A 251 -24.24 -6.56 -0.89
N SER A 252 -24.77 -6.14 0.26
CA SER A 252 -25.91 -5.21 0.29
C SER A 252 -25.56 -3.85 -0.33
N ARG A 253 -24.35 -3.33 -0.09
CA ARG A 253 -23.86 -2.09 -0.72
C ARG A 253 -23.69 -2.22 -2.24
N VAL A 254 -23.23 -3.36 -2.74
CA VAL A 254 -23.19 -3.64 -4.19
C VAL A 254 -24.60 -3.64 -4.76
N LEU A 255 -25.54 -4.36 -4.13
CA LEU A 255 -26.94 -4.43 -4.56
C LEU A 255 -27.61 -3.07 -4.56
N VAL A 256 -27.36 -2.23 -3.56
CA VAL A 256 -27.81 -0.84 -3.50
C VAL A 256 -27.34 -0.06 -4.73
N GLY A 257 -26.07 -0.18 -5.10
CA GLY A 257 -25.52 0.50 -6.27
C GLY A 257 -26.12 0.02 -7.60
N THR A 258 -26.47 -1.26 -7.70
CA THR A 258 -26.95 -1.88 -8.96
C THR A 258 -28.46 -1.82 -9.15
N LEU A 259 -29.24 -1.91 -8.06
CA LEU A 259 -30.70 -2.07 -8.12
C LEU A 259 -31.48 -0.78 -7.86
N LEU A 260 -30.95 0.14 -7.05
CA LEU A 260 -31.68 1.35 -6.69
C LEU A 260 -31.47 2.49 -7.71
N PRO A 261 -32.48 3.36 -7.91
CA PRO A 261 -32.30 4.58 -8.68
C PRO A 261 -31.35 5.55 -7.96
N PHE A 262 -30.62 6.37 -8.73
CA PHE A 262 -29.57 7.24 -8.20
C PHE A 262 -29.96 8.11 -7.00
N LYS A 263 -31.22 8.58 -6.96
CA LYS A 263 -31.74 9.43 -5.87
C LYS A 263 -31.79 8.72 -4.52
N LEU A 264 -31.96 7.39 -4.52
CA LEU A 264 -32.07 6.59 -3.30
C LEU A 264 -30.72 6.02 -2.85
N ILE A 265 -29.75 5.92 -3.76
CA ILE A 265 -28.43 5.33 -3.46
C ILE A 265 -27.74 6.01 -2.27
N PRO A 266 -27.59 7.35 -2.20
CA PRO A 266 -26.89 7.99 -1.08
C PRO A 266 -27.51 7.67 0.29
N MET A 267 -28.85 7.65 0.37
CA MET A 267 -29.58 7.35 1.61
C MET A 267 -29.38 5.89 2.03
N ALA A 268 -29.52 4.96 1.07
CA ALA A 268 -29.30 3.53 1.34
C ALA A 268 -27.83 3.24 1.71
N CYS A 269 -26.87 3.87 1.04
CA CYS A 269 -25.46 3.79 1.40
C CYS A 269 -25.23 4.31 2.84
N ALA A 270 -25.80 5.47 3.18
CA ALA A 270 -25.68 6.05 4.52
C ALA A 270 -26.27 5.13 5.61
N ALA A 271 -27.40 4.47 5.34
CA ALA A 271 -28.01 3.51 6.27
C ALA A 271 -27.10 2.31 6.57
N THR A 272 -26.26 1.91 5.61
CA THR A 272 -25.23 0.88 5.83
C THR A 272 -23.93 1.41 6.43
N GLY A 273 -23.79 2.74 6.63
CA GLY A 273 -22.57 3.40 7.14
C GLY A 273 -21.60 3.89 6.06
N LEU A 274 -21.88 3.69 4.77
CA LEU A 274 -21.07 4.21 3.65
C LEU A 274 -21.41 5.68 3.42
N ARG A 275 -20.43 6.56 3.65
CA ARG A 275 -20.58 8.01 3.50
C ARG A 275 -20.09 8.45 2.13
N ILE A 276 -20.92 9.16 1.39
CA ILE A 276 -20.58 9.75 0.09
C ILE A 276 -20.71 11.27 0.25
N ARG A 277 -19.63 12.00 0.00
CA ARG A 277 -19.61 13.47 0.02
C ARG A 277 -19.16 13.96 -1.35
N ALA A 278 -19.96 14.84 -1.95
CA ALA A 278 -19.65 15.49 -3.20
C ALA A 278 -19.74 17.00 -3.02
N GLN A 279 -18.71 17.72 -3.46
CA GLN A 279 -18.67 19.17 -3.52
C GLN A 279 -18.58 19.59 -4.98
N PHE A 280 -19.42 20.54 -5.38
CA PHE A 280 -19.46 21.11 -6.72
C PHE A 280 -19.09 22.60 -6.66
N PRO A 281 -18.51 23.18 -7.71
CA PRO A 281 -18.17 24.60 -7.73
C PRO A 281 -19.42 25.48 -7.52
N ASN A 282 -19.30 26.61 -6.82
CA ASN A 282 -20.43 27.48 -6.44
C ASN A 282 -21.27 27.98 -7.62
N ASN A 283 -20.67 28.10 -8.82
CA ASN A 283 -21.36 28.52 -10.04
C ASN A 283 -22.13 27.39 -10.75
N SER A 284 -22.14 26.19 -10.15
CA SER A 284 -22.67 24.94 -10.71
C SER A 284 -24.03 24.54 -10.15
N THR A 285 -24.76 25.42 -9.46
CA THR A 285 -26.10 25.14 -8.92
C THR A 285 -27.10 24.68 -10.00
N THR A 286 -26.81 24.91 -11.28
CA THR A 286 -27.54 24.42 -12.46
C THR A 286 -27.13 23.02 -12.94
N LEU A 287 -26.06 22.41 -12.42
CA LEU A 287 -25.60 21.05 -12.79
C LEU A 287 -26.33 19.93 -12.03
N ALA A 288 -26.82 20.21 -10.83
CA ALA A 288 -27.55 19.24 -10.00
C ALA A 288 -29.08 19.36 -10.12
N ALA A 289 -29.59 20.53 -10.53
CA ALA A 289 -31.01 20.82 -10.62
C ALA A 289 -31.40 21.20 -12.06
N GLY A 290 -31.74 20.18 -12.86
CA GLY A 290 -32.57 20.30 -14.06
C GLY A 290 -32.14 21.27 -15.15
N ALA A 291 -31.46 20.77 -16.19
CA ALA A 291 -31.57 21.32 -17.54
C ALA A 291 -31.03 20.33 -18.57
N ALA A 292 -31.94 19.62 -19.24
CA ALA A 292 -31.69 18.83 -20.45
C ALA A 292 -31.43 19.73 -21.68
N THR A 293 -30.73 20.85 -21.50
CA THR A 293 -30.62 21.91 -22.52
C THR A 293 -29.22 22.51 -22.51
N THR A 294 -28.20 21.71 -22.82
CA THR A 294 -27.12 22.06 -23.75
C THR A 294 -26.27 20.81 -24.01
N SER A 295 -26.02 20.56 -25.30
CA SER A 295 -25.56 19.33 -25.94
C SER A 295 -24.09 18.93 -25.68
N ARG A 296 -23.48 19.34 -24.56
CA ARG A 296 -22.04 19.15 -24.34
C ARG A 296 -21.80 17.94 -23.43
N ARG A 297 -21.35 16.83 -24.04
CA ARG A 297 -20.89 15.64 -23.30
C ARG A 297 -19.55 15.95 -22.66
N ARG A 298 -19.40 15.59 -21.39
CA ARG A 298 -18.24 15.98 -20.58
C ARG A 298 -17.33 14.81 -20.29
N LEU A 299 -16.03 15.09 -20.23
CA LEU A 299 -15.01 14.14 -19.79
C LEU A 299 -14.59 14.46 -18.36
N TYR A 300 -14.97 13.59 -17.44
CA TYR A 300 -14.55 13.66 -16.05
C TYR A 300 -13.21 12.97 -15.88
N VAL A 301 -12.23 13.69 -15.34
CA VAL A 301 -10.86 13.20 -15.15
C VAL A 301 -10.59 13.18 -13.66
N CYS A 302 -10.37 12.00 -13.08
CA CYS A 302 -10.21 11.87 -11.64
C CYS A 302 -8.92 11.18 -11.21
N SER A 303 -8.47 11.50 -9.99
CA SER A 303 -7.47 10.69 -9.31
C SER A 303 -7.99 9.27 -9.05
N HIS A 304 -7.10 8.28 -9.02
CA HIS A 304 -7.48 6.88 -8.93
C HIS A 304 -7.18 6.27 -7.57
N ARG A 305 -8.19 6.11 -6.72
CA ARG A 305 -8.06 5.57 -5.35
C ARG A 305 -8.55 4.13 -5.26
N THR A 306 -9.69 3.83 -5.86
CA THR A 306 -10.24 2.47 -5.93
C THR A 306 -10.90 2.20 -7.28
N LEU A 307 -11.26 0.96 -7.56
CA LEU A 307 -12.05 0.63 -8.76
C LEU A 307 -13.46 1.27 -8.77
N LEU A 308 -13.91 1.80 -7.62
CA LEU A 308 -15.22 2.41 -7.45
C LEU A 308 -15.24 3.91 -7.75
N ASP A 309 -14.11 4.55 -8.05
CA ASP A 309 -14.07 6.01 -8.32
C ASP A 309 -15.14 6.43 -9.35
N PRO A 310 -15.26 5.77 -10.52
CA PRO A 310 -16.25 6.17 -11.52
C PRO A 310 -17.70 5.89 -11.09
N VAL A 311 -17.91 4.87 -10.26
CA VAL A 311 -19.23 4.52 -9.72
C VAL A 311 -19.72 5.64 -8.79
N PHE A 312 -18.87 6.08 -7.87
CA PHE A 312 -19.23 7.16 -6.94
C PHE A 312 -19.39 8.51 -7.65
N ILE A 313 -18.59 8.79 -8.70
CA ILE A 313 -18.79 9.98 -9.54
C ILE A 313 -20.17 9.94 -10.21
N SER A 314 -20.58 8.80 -10.76
CA SER A 314 -21.92 8.62 -11.34
C SER A 314 -23.03 8.80 -10.29
N THR A 315 -22.84 8.29 -9.07
CA THR A 315 -23.76 8.52 -7.95
C THR A 315 -23.86 10.00 -7.57
N ALA A 316 -22.74 10.72 -7.48
CA ALA A 316 -22.73 12.15 -7.17
C ALA A 316 -23.42 12.98 -8.25
N LEU A 317 -23.22 12.64 -9.52
CA LEU A 317 -23.85 13.31 -10.67
C LEU A 317 -25.32 12.91 -10.89
N GLN A 318 -25.84 11.95 -10.13
CA GLN A 318 -27.23 11.46 -10.21
C GLN A 318 -27.64 10.96 -11.61
N ARG A 319 -26.68 10.46 -12.39
CA ARG A 319 -26.89 9.96 -13.76
C ARG A 319 -25.81 8.98 -14.17
N ARG A 320 -26.10 8.13 -15.15
CA ARG A 320 -25.14 7.13 -15.66
C ARG A 320 -23.99 7.81 -16.41
N VAL A 321 -22.77 7.40 -16.09
CA VAL A 321 -21.54 7.83 -16.77
C VAL A 321 -20.77 6.58 -17.17
N SER A 322 -20.22 6.53 -18.38
CA SER A 322 -19.38 5.41 -18.79
C SER A 322 -17.99 5.54 -18.20
N ALA A 323 -17.30 4.42 -17.96
CA ALA A 323 -15.94 4.43 -17.44
C ALA A 323 -15.01 3.57 -18.31
N VAL A 324 -13.80 4.07 -18.55
CA VAL A 324 -12.73 3.28 -19.18
C VAL A 324 -11.77 2.74 -18.14
N THR A 325 -11.38 1.48 -18.29
CA THR A 325 -10.51 0.79 -17.32
C THR A 325 -9.45 -0.05 -18.03
N TYR A 326 -8.21 -0.06 -17.50
CA TYR A 326 -7.11 -0.82 -18.09
C TYR A 326 -7.05 -2.28 -17.63
N SER A 327 -7.64 -2.60 -16.49
CA SER A 327 -7.51 -3.92 -15.86
C SER A 327 -8.66 -4.16 -14.88
N LEU A 328 -9.81 -4.55 -15.42
CA LEU A 328 -11.00 -4.89 -14.64
C LEU A 328 -11.27 -6.40 -14.72
N SER A 329 -11.59 -7.02 -13.58
CA SER A 329 -11.96 -8.45 -13.58
C SER A 329 -13.32 -8.66 -14.25
N ARG A 330 -13.58 -9.83 -14.84
CA ARG A 330 -14.91 -10.11 -15.45
C ARG A 330 -16.05 -10.00 -14.43
N LEU A 331 -15.80 -10.43 -13.19
CA LEU A 331 -16.79 -10.31 -12.11
C LEU A 331 -17.09 -8.84 -11.78
N SER A 332 -16.05 -8.01 -11.68
CA SER A 332 -16.20 -6.57 -11.43
C SER A 332 -16.99 -5.88 -12.55
N GLU A 333 -16.86 -6.36 -13.79
CA GLU A 333 -17.59 -5.84 -14.96
C GLU A 333 -19.07 -6.23 -14.90
N LEU A 334 -19.35 -7.49 -14.55
CA LEU A 334 -20.69 -8.03 -14.42
C LEU A 334 -21.51 -7.32 -13.33
N ILE A 335 -20.88 -6.99 -12.19
CA ILE A 335 -21.56 -6.34 -11.05
C ILE A 335 -21.51 -4.81 -11.10
N SER A 336 -20.93 -4.22 -12.16
CA SER A 336 -20.80 -2.77 -12.27
C SER A 336 -22.16 -2.11 -12.54
N PRO A 337 -22.56 -1.09 -11.75
CA PRO A 337 -23.81 -0.35 -11.99
C PRO A 337 -23.73 0.61 -13.19
N ILE A 338 -22.52 0.83 -13.70
CA ILE A 338 -22.25 1.70 -14.84
C ILE A 338 -21.63 0.92 -16.01
N PRO A 339 -21.81 1.36 -17.26
CA PRO A 339 -21.13 0.77 -18.40
C PRO A 339 -19.61 0.95 -18.27
N THR A 340 -18.85 -0.13 -18.45
CA THR A 340 -17.39 -0.09 -18.45
C THR A 340 -16.84 -0.54 -19.79
N THR A 341 -15.70 0.00 -20.20
CA THR A 341 -15.00 -0.42 -21.41
C THR A 341 -13.53 -0.67 -21.10
N ARG A 342 -13.01 -1.82 -21.55
CA ARG A 342 -11.62 -2.20 -21.35
C ARG A 342 -10.72 -1.52 -22.38
N LEU A 343 -9.70 -0.83 -21.90
CA LEU A 343 -8.65 -0.27 -22.74
C LEU A 343 -7.61 -1.34 -23.09
N THR A 344 -7.10 -1.27 -24.30
CA THR A 344 -6.19 -2.25 -24.92
C THR A 344 -4.72 -1.90 -24.73
N ARG A 345 -4.41 -0.70 -24.20
CA ARG A 345 -3.05 -0.14 -24.08
C ARG A 345 -2.39 0.15 -25.42
N ASP A 346 -3.19 0.18 -26.48
CA ASP A 346 -2.83 0.71 -27.78
C ASP A 346 -3.44 2.11 -27.87
N ARG A 347 -2.59 3.13 -28.02
CA ARG A 347 -3.01 4.53 -28.02
C ARG A 347 -4.07 4.84 -29.08
N SER A 348 -3.93 4.27 -30.27
CA SER A 348 -4.84 4.55 -31.40
C SER A 348 -6.22 3.93 -31.17
N ARG A 349 -6.26 2.69 -30.66
CA ARG A 349 -7.51 1.99 -30.35
C ARG A 349 -8.21 2.60 -29.15
N ASP A 350 -7.44 2.97 -28.13
CA ASP A 350 -7.95 3.57 -26.90
C ASP A 350 -8.53 4.98 -27.19
N ASP A 351 -7.87 5.78 -28.03
CA ASP A 351 -8.41 7.07 -28.53
C ASP A 351 -9.76 6.88 -29.24
N ALA A 352 -9.82 5.97 -30.22
CA ALA A 352 -11.04 5.72 -30.99
C ALA A 352 -12.20 5.24 -30.10
N ALA A 353 -11.92 4.35 -29.14
CA ALA A 353 -12.91 3.85 -28.19
C ALA A 353 -13.44 4.96 -27.28
N MET A 354 -12.55 5.80 -26.72
CA MET A 354 -12.95 6.90 -25.85
C MET A 354 -13.77 7.96 -26.60
N ARG A 355 -13.41 8.31 -27.84
CA ARG A 355 -14.21 9.20 -28.69
C ARG A 355 -15.60 8.62 -28.97
N ALA A 356 -15.69 7.32 -29.24
CA ALA A 356 -16.97 6.66 -29.47
C ALA A 356 -17.88 6.68 -28.23
N LEU A 357 -17.31 6.49 -27.03
CA LEU A 357 -18.04 6.59 -25.76
C LEU A 357 -18.53 8.02 -25.50
N LEU A 358 -17.66 9.01 -25.69
CA LEU A 358 -18.03 10.42 -25.49
C LEU A 358 -19.12 10.90 -26.44
N ARG A 359 -19.20 10.37 -27.66
CA ARG A 359 -20.34 10.65 -28.57
C ARG A 359 -21.67 10.15 -28.01
N ARG A 360 -21.66 9.05 -27.24
CA ARG A 360 -22.86 8.43 -26.66
C ARG A 360 -23.29 9.05 -25.33
N GLY A 361 -22.36 9.61 -24.56
CA GLY A 361 -22.65 10.23 -23.27
C GLY A 361 -21.38 10.64 -22.53
N ASP A 362 -21.52 10.95 -21.26
CA ASP A 362 -20.37 11.36 -20.44
C ASP A 362 -19.45 10.18 -20.13
N LEU A 363 -18.17 10.50 -19.94
CA LEU A 363 -17.10 9.53 -19.72
C LEU A 363 -16.28 9.93 -18.49
N VAL A 364 -15.90 8.95 -17.67
CA VAL A 364 -14.92 9.08 -16.59
C VAL A 364 -13.64 8.34 -16.97
N VAL A 365 -12.51 9.00 -16.71
CA VAL A 365 -11.16 8.47 -16.95
C VAL A 365 -10.31 8.68 -15.71
N CYS A 366 -9.57 7.64 -15.35
CA CYS A 366 -8.50 7.69 -14.34
C CYS A 366 -7.14 7.69 -15.06
N PRO A 367 -6.55 8.86 -15.38
CA PRO A 367 -5.37 8.95 -16.25
C PRO A 367 -4.08 8.40 -15.62
N GLU A 368 -4.06 8.14 -14.30
CA GLU A 368 -2.98 7.41 -13.61
C GLU A 368 -2.81 5.97 -14.14
N GLY A 369 -3.89 5.37 -14.64
CA GLY A 369 -3.91 4.01 -15.19
C GLY A 369 -3.74 2.89 -14.16
N THR A 370 -3.49 3.21 -12.90
CA THR A 370 -3.49 2.31 -11.74
C THR A 370 -3.86 3.10 -10.49
N THR A 371 -4.32 2.42 -9.45
CA THR A 371 -4.67 3.07 -8.20
C THR A 371 -3.43 3.53 -7.44
N CYS A 372 -3.50 4.69 -6.80
CA CYS A 372 -2.58 5.14 -5.78
C CYS A 372 -3.42 5.43 -4.52
N ARG A 373 -3.06 4.84 -3.39
CA ARG A 373 -3.82 5.03 -2.13
C ARG A 373 -3.18 6.06 -1.19
N GLU A 374 -1.90 6.30 -1.39
CA GLU A 374 -1.11 7.25 -0.62
C GLU A 374 -1.36 8.68 -1.12
N PRO A 375 -0.98 9.73 -0.36
CA PRO A 375 -1.24 11.14 -0.69
C PRO A 375 -0.34 11.65 -1.83
N TYR A 376 -0.27 10.88 -2.91
CA TYR A 376 0.44 11.16 -4.15
C TYR A 376 -0.50 11.00 -5.35
N LEU A 377 -0.16 11.65 -6.44
CA LEU A 377 -0.74 11.42 -7.76
C LEU A 377 0.32 10.87 -8.69
N LEU A 378 0.03 9.75 -9.33
CA LEU A 378 0.87 9.23 -10.41
C LEU A 378 0.75 10.12 -11.64
N ARG A 379 1.72 10.00 -12.54
CA ARG A 379 1.75 10.76 -13.78
C ARG A 379 0.48 10.51 -14.60
N PHE A 380 -0.19 11.59 -15.01
CA PHE A 380 -1.37 11.49 -15.86
C PHE A 380 -0.96 11.23 -17.32
N SER A 381 -1.59 10.25 -17.95
CA SER A 381 -1.48 10.05 -19.41
C SER A 381 -2.15 11.23 -20.15
N PRO A 382 -1.55 11.80 -21.20
CA PRO A 382 -2.13 12.94 -21.92
C PRO A 382 -3.31 12.59 -22.83
N LEU A 383 -3.59 11.29 -23.05
CA LEU A 383 -4.59 10.82 -24.02
C LEU A 383 -5.97 11.51 -23.85
N PHE A 384 -6.42 11.75 -22.62
CA PHE A 384 -7.72 12.38 -22.37
C PHE A 384 -7.80 13.82 -22.89
N THR A 385 -6.68 14.53 -22.96
CA THR A 385 -6.61 15.93 -23.42
C THR A 385 -6.70 16.05 -24.94
N GLU A 386 -6.35 14.98 -25.67
CA GLU A 386 -6.41 14.93 -27.13
C GLU A 386 -7.83 14.60 -27.63
N ILE A 387 -8.68 14.11 -26.73
CA ILE A 387 -10.00 13.57 -27.06
C ILE A 387 -11.07 14.66 -27.01
N THR A 388 -11.00 15.58 -26.05
CA THR A 388 -11.95 16.67 -25.89
C THR A 388 -11.32 17.86 -25.16
N GLU A 389 -11.80 19.05 -25.47
CA GLU A 389 -11.50 20.29 -24.74
C GLU A 389 -12.42 20.46 -23.50
N ASP A 390 -13.50 19.67 -23.39
CA ASP A 390 -14.47 19.73 -22.28
C ASP A 390 -14.07 18.78 -21.13
N ILE A 391 -13.13 19.24 -20.30
CA ILE A 391 -12.56 18.46 -19.20
C ILE A 391 -13.01 19.03 -17.84
N VAL A 392 -13.58 18.15 -17.04
CA VAL A 392 -13.96 18.41 -15.63
C VAL A 392 -13.05 17.60 -14.71
N PRO A 393 -12.06 18.22 -14.06
CA PRO A 393 -11.24 17.54 -13.07
C PRO A 393 -12.05 17.19 -11.81
N VAL A 394 -11.85 15.99 -11.27
CA VAL A 394 -12.50 15.54 -10.03
C VAL A 394 -11.45 14.99 -9.08
N ALA A 395 -11.26 15.69 -7.97
CA ALA A 395 -10.41 15.25 -6.87
C ALA A 395 -11.15 14.21 -6.02
N VAL A 396 -10.58 13.01 -5.87
CA VAL A 396 -11.24 11.89 -5.21
C VAL A 396 -10.38 11.34 -4.07
N THR A 397 -10.99 11.16 -2.91
CA THR A 397 -10.41 10.43 -1.77
C THR A 397 -11.32 9.28 -1.34
N ALA A 398 -10.70 8.20 -0.89
CA ALA A 398 -11.37 7.02 -0.39
C ALA A 398 -10.72 6.59 0.92
N GLU A 399 -11.46 6.69 2.02
CA GLU A 399 -10.99 6.35 3.35
C GLU A 399 -11.69 5.08 3.85
N GLY A 400 -10.89 4.11 4.31
CA GLY A 400 -11.32 2.88 4.96
C GLY A 400 -10.58 2.69 6.28
N SER A 401 -11.22 2.05 7.25
CA SER A 401 -10.67 1.86 8.59
C SER A 401 -10.01 0.50 8.82
N MET A 402 -10.43 -0.52 8.07
CA MET A 402 -9.96 -1.90 8.23
C MET A 402 -9.30 -2.42 6.95
N PHE A 403 -9.90 -2.15 5.79
CA PHE A 403 -9.49 -2.75 4.53
C PHE A 403 -9.20 -1.73 3.43
N TYR A 404 -8.10 -1.94 2.72
CA TYR A 404 -7.82 -1.30 1.45
C TYR A 404 -8.56 -1.99 0.29
N GLY A 405 -9.05 -1.16 -0.63
CA GLY A 405 -9.79 -1.60 -1.81
C GLY A 405 -8.94 -2.11 -2.98
N THR A 406 -7.63 -2.33 -2.80
CA THR A 406 -6.75 -2.87 -3.86
C THR A 406 -5.67 -3.79 -3.30
N THR A 407 -5.11 -4.68 -4.14
CA THR A 407 -3.95 -5.53 -3.82
C THR A 407 -3.22 -5.93 -5.12
N VAL A 408 -1.90 -6.08 -5.09
CA VAL A 408 -1.12 -6.62 -6.23
C VAL A 408 -1.31 -8.13 -6.36
N ARG A 409 -1.37 -8.85 -5.23
CA ARG A 409 -1.18 -10.31 -5.20
C ARG A 409 -2.47 -11.12 -4.99
N GLY A 410 -3.52 -10.50 -4.46
CA GLY A 410 -4.81 -11.15 -4.26
C GLY A 410 -5.72 -11.17 -5.49
N TYR A 411 -6.93 -11.66 -5.29
CA TYR A 411 -7.95 -11.68 -6.34
C TYR A 411 -8.50 -10.27 -6.58
N LYS A 412 -8.15 -9.67 -7.73
CA LYS A 412 -8.61 -8.34 -8.14
C LYS A 412 -10.13 -8.17 -8.16
N CYS A 413 -10.89 -9.26 -8.31
CA CYS A 413 -12.35 -9.21 -8.25
C CYS A 413 -12.88 -8.84 -6.86
N LEU A 414 -12.10 -9.07 -5.79
CA LEU A 414 -12.48 -8.78 -4.42
C LEU A 414 -12.16 -7.34 -4.00
N ASP A 415 -11.48 -6.56 -4.85
CA ASP A 415 -11.02 -5.20 -4.55
C ASP A 415 -12.15 -4.28 -4.09
N SER A 416 -13.24 -4.23 -4.87
CA SER A 416 -14.43 -3.46 -4.51
C SER A 416 -15.09 -3.99 -3.22
N PHE A 417 -15.11 -5.31 -3.02
CA PHE A 417 -15.69 -5.91 -1.81
C PHE A 417 -14.91 -5.50 -0.56
N PHE A 418 -13.58 -5.61 -0.57
CA PHE A 418 -12.76 -5.21 0.59
C PHE A 418 -12.99 -3.74 0.97
N PHE A 419 -13.08 -2.83 -0.01
CA PHE A 419 -13.43 -1.44 0.31
C PHE A 419 -14.83 -1.34 0.95
N LEU A 420 -15.83 -1.99 0.35
CA LEU A 420 -17.22 -2.00 0.83
C LEU A 420 -17.44 -2.83 2.09
N MET A 421 -16.46 -3.61 2.54
CA MET A 421 -16.48 -4.34 3.81
C MET A 421 -16.12 -3.44 4.99
N ASN A 422 -15.57 -2.24 4.77
CA ASN A 422 -15.26 -1.34 5.89
C ASN A 422 -16.53 -0.97 6.69
N PRO A 423 -16.47 -0.81 8.01
CA PRO A 423 -17.62 -0.37 8.82
C PRO A 423 -18.19 0.98 8.37
N ARG A 424 -17.35 2.00 8.25
CA ARG A 424 -17.75 3.38 7.93
C ARG A 424 -16.91 4.04 6.82
N PRO A 425 -16.82 3.42 5.62
CA PRO A 425 -16.02 3.96 4.53
C PRO A 425 -16.54 5.34 4.12
N LEU A 426 -15.63 6.18 3.65
CA LEU A 426 -15.92 7.52 3.18
C LEU A 426 -15.35 7.70 1.79
N TYR A 427 -16.22 8.12 0.87
CA TYR A 427 -15.83 8.64 -0.43
C TYR A 427 -16.05 10.14 -0.43
N GLN A 428 -15.01 10.91 -0.72
CA GLN A 428 -15.14 12.34 -0.96
C GLN A 428 -14.75 12.65 -2.41
N MET A 429 -15.55 13.50 -3.03
CA MET A 429 -15.36 13.96 -4.40
C MET A 429 -15.49 15.48 -4.42
N LEU A 430 -14.46 16.14 -4.94
CA LEU A 430 -14.45 17.57 -5.18
C LEU A 430 -14.37 17.78 -6.69
N PHE A 431 -15.48 18.23 -7.28
CA PHE A 431 -15.53 18.62 -8.68
C PHE A 431 -14.91 20.01 -8.79
N LEU A 432 -13.89 20.13 -9.63
CA LEU A 432 -13.16 21.39 -9.85
C LEU A 432 -13.71 22.13 -11.06
N ASP A 433 -13.35 23.41 -11.17
CA ASP A 433 -13.77 24.24 -12.28
C ASP A 433 -13.31 23.64 -13.63
N HIS A 434 -14.21 23.75 -14.60
CA HIS A 434 -14.01 23.22 -15.93
C HIS A 434 -12.83 23.94 -16.60
N HIS A 435 -11.90 23.15 -17.13
CA HIS A 435 -10.82 23.67 -17.98
C HIS A 435 -11.28 23.65 -19.43
N GLN A 436 -11.64 24.81 -19.99
CA GLN A 436 -11.78 24.99 -21.44
C GLN A 436 -10.43 25.48 -21.97
N HIS A 437 -9.84 24.73 -22.90
CA HIS A 437 -8.64 25.16 -23.61
C HIS A 437 -8.97 25.19 -25.09
N HIS A 438 -8.91 26.37 -25.69
CA HIS A 438 -9.10 26.54 -27.12
C HIS A 438 -7.82 26.19 -27.86
N HIS A 439 -7.89 25.27 -28.82
CA HIS A 439 -6.90 25.23 -29.89
C HIS A 439 -7.05 26.50 -30.74
N SER A 440 -6.28 27.56 -30.45
CA SER A 440 -6.15 28.68 -31.38
C SER A 440 -5.46 28.19 -32.65
N ASN A 441 -6.23 28.04 -33.73
CA ASN A 441 -5.70 27.93 -35.09
C ASN A 441 -4.96 29.24 -35.42
N GLY A 442 -3.64 29.29 -35.22
CA GLY A 442 -2.82 30.39 -35.73
C GLY A 442 -1.64 30.86 -34.89
N ASP A 443 -1.55 30.50 -33.60
CA ASP A 443 -0.42 30.89 -32.75
C ASP A 443 0.44 29.68 -32.38
N ASN A 444 1.77 29.84 -32.49
CA ASN A 444 2.82 28.88 -32.11
C ASN A 444 2.83 28.51 -30.60
N ASN A 445 1.75 28.75 -29.86
CA ASN A 445 1.64 28.61 -28.41
C ASN A 445 0.47 27.69 -28.00
N SER A 446 0.12 26.70 -28.81
CA SER A 446 -0.80 25.64 -28.39
C SER A 446 -0.13 24.83 -27.27
N SER A 447 -0.61 24.96 -26.04
CA SER A 447 -0.13 24.14 -24.92
C SER A 447 -0.15 22.67 -25.29
N SER A 448 0.99 21.99 -25.12
CA SER A 448 1.11 20.57 -25.47
C SER A 448 0.11 19.72 -24.66
N SER A 449 -0.34 18.58 -25.21
CA SER A 449 -1.24 17.66 -24.49
C SER A 449 -0.68 17.24 -23.12
N TYR A 450 0.65 17.17 -23.02
CA TYR A 450 1.38 16.96 -21.78
C TYR A 450 1.24 18.12 -20.78
N GLU A 451 1.32 19.38 -21.22
CA GLU A 451 1.11 20.54 -20.34
C GLU A 451 -0.29 20.58 -19.76
N ILE A 452 -1.31 20.30 -20.58
CA ILE A 452 -2.70 20.24 -20.13
C ILE A 452 -2.86 19.12 -19.11
N ALA A 453 -2.32 17.93 -19.38
CA ALA A 453 -2.38 16.81 -18.45
C ALA A 453 -1.70 17.12 -17.12
N ASN A 454 -0.52 17.75 -17.16
CA ASN A 454 0.22 18.19 -15.97
C ASN A 454 -0.54 19.27 -15.19
N ARG A 455 -1.21 20.20 -15.87
CA ARG A 455 -2.04 21.24 -15.23
C ARG A 455 -3.23 20.61 -14.49
N VAL A 456 -3.91 19.65 -15.12
CA VAL A 456 -5.02 18.91 -14.50
C VAL A 456 -4.53 18.09 -13.31
N GLN A 457 -3.39 17.40 -13.44
CA GLN A 457 -2.76 16.65 -12.34
C GLN A 457 -2.46 17.58 -11.14
N ARG A 458 -1.83 18.74 -11.37
CA ARG A 458 -1.53 19.72 -10.31
C ARG A 458 -2.78 20.31 -9.68
N SER A 459 -3.81 20.59 -10.47
CA SER A 459 -5.10 21.11 -9.97
C SER A 459 -5.74 20.12 -9.00
N ILE A 460 -5.81 18.84 -9.37
CA ILE A 460 -6.30 17.77 -8.49
C ILE A 460 -5.37 17.58 -7.28
N GLY A 461 -4.05 17.64 -7.47
CA GLY A 461 -3.07 17.52 -6.38
C GLY A 461 -3.22 18.62 -5.35
N HIS A 462 -3.29 19.87 -5.78
CA HIS A 462 -3.50 21.02 -4.92
C HIS A 462 -4.83 20.93 -4.14
N ALA A 463 -5.91 20.54 -4.82
CA ALA A 463 -7.22 20.37 -4.20
C ALA A 463 -7.25 19.27 -3.11
N LEU A 464 -6.41 18.25 -3.24
CA LEU A 464 -6.28 17.14 -2.28
C LEU A 464 -5.17 17.35 -1.24
N GLY A 465 -4.28 18.32 -1.43
CA GLY A 465 -3.02 18.42 -0.68
C GLY A 465 -2.06 17.27 -0.98
N PHE A 466 -2.13 16.69 -2.19
CA PHE A 466 -1.32 15.55 -2.61
C PHE A 466 -0.13 15.99 -3.46
N GLU A 467 0.98 15.26 -3.33
CA GLU A 467 2.17 15.51 -4.13
C GLU A 467 2.06 14.86 -5.51
N CYS A 468 2.35 15.62 -6.56
CA CYS A 468 2.34 15.12 -7.93
C CYS A 468 3.69 14.47 -8.27
N THR A 469 3.64 13.24 -8.80
CA THR A 469 4.85 12.49 -9.17
C THR A 469 4.91 12.27 -10.68
N ASN A 470 6.11 11.98 -11.18
CA ASN A 470 6.32 11.49 -12.55
C ASN A 470 6.29 9.95 -12.64
N LEU A 471 5.99 9.27 -11.52
CA LEU A 471 5.94 7.82 -11.46
C LEU A 471 4.74 7.30 -12.24
N THR A 472 4.96 6.20 -12.94
CA THR A 472 3.96 5.57 -13.79
C THR A 472 3.46 4.27 -13.17
N ARG A 473 2.42 3.73 -13.78
CA ARG A 473 1.97 2.36 -13.52
C ARG A 473 3.11 1.33 -13.58
N LYS A 474 4.04 1.44 -14.53
CA LYS A 474 5.14 0.47 -14.67
C LYS A 474 6.06 0.51 -13.45
N ASP A 475 6.35 1.72 -12.97
CA ASP A 475 7.19 1.93 -11.78
C ASP A 475 6.53 1.31 -10.54
N LYS A 476 5.21 1.49 -10.38
CA LYS A 476 4.44 0.82 -9.31
C LYS A 476 4.62 -0.70 -9.33
N TYR A 477 4.39 -1.36 -10.47
CA TYR A 477 4.47 -2.83 -10.53
C TYR A 477 5.91 -3.34 -10.42
N ARG A 478 6.90 -2.56 -10.88
CA ARG A 478 8.32 -2.89 -10.72
C ARG A 478 8.74 -2.79 -9.25
N ALA A 479 8.29 -1.76 -8.55
CA ALA A 479 8.49 -1.62 -7.11
C ALA A 479 7.84 -2.79 -6.35
N LEU A 480 6.55 -3.05 -6.56
CA LEU A 480 5.79 -3.99 -5.74
C LEU A 480 5.97 -5.47 -6.10
N ALA A 481 6.10 -5.79 -7.40
CA ALA A 481 6.10 -7.18 -7.90
C ALA A 481 7.36 -7.55 -8.69
N GLY A 482 8.25 -6.59 -9.00
CA GLY A 482 9.38 -6.83 -9.91
C GLY A 482 8.95 -7.13 -11.35
N THR A 483 7.75 -6.71 -11.77
CA THR A 483 7.22 -6.92 -13.12
C THR A 483 6.71 -5.61 -13.71
N ASP A 484 6.59 -5.50 -15.03
CA ASP A 484 6.03 -4.30 -15.68
C ASP A 484 4.48 -4.24 -15.67
N GLY A 485 3.82 -5.08 -14.86
CA GLY A 485 2.36 -5.11 -14.72
C GLY A 485 1.61 -5.83 -15.86
N ILE A 486 2.30 -6.65 -16.65
CA ILE A 486 1.69 -7.61 -17.57
C ILE A 486 1.41 -8.89 -16.78
N ASP A 487 0.15 -9.11 -16.43
CA ASP A 487 -0.28 -10.22 -15.60
C ASP A 487 -0.29 -11.54 -16.41
N LEU A 488 0.87 -12.22 -16.46
CA LEU A 488 1.00 -13.52 -17.14
C LEU A 488 0.11 -14.61 -16.51
N ARG A 489 -0.36 -14.43 -15.26
CA ARG A 489 -1.24 -15.41 -14.58
C ARG A 489 -2.67 -15.41 -15.11
N CYS A 490 -3.10 -14.34 -15.78
CA CYS A 490 -4.40 -14.30 -16.44
C CYS A 490 -4.43 -15.15 -17.72
N PHE A 491 -3.26 -15.53 -18.26
CA PHE A 491 -3.14 -16.39 -19.44
C PHE A 491 -2.87 -17.87 -19.10
N THR A 492 -2.31 -18.18 -17.94
CA THR A 492 -1.83 -19.54 -17.63
C THR A 492 -2.82 -20.45 -16.92
N ARG A 493 -4.11 -20.07 -16.80
CA ARG A 493 -5.15 -20.91 -16.16
C ARG A 493 -6.29 -21.35 -17.06
N THR A 494 -6.16 -21.15 -18.38
CA THR A 494 -7.14 -21.64 -19.37
C THR A 494 -6.70 -22.88 -20.14
N ASN A 495 -5.54 -23.47 -19.83
CA ASN A 495 -5.15 -24.78 -20.36
C ASN A 495 -4.66 -25.67 -19.21
N LYS A 496 -5.62 -26.21 -18.45
CA LYS A 496 -5.56 -27.53 -17.82
C LYS A 496 -6.94 -27.92 -17.31
#